data_AF-A0A5D2RH88-F1
#
_entry.id   AF-A0A5D2RH88-F1
#
_cell.length_a   1.000
_cell.length_b   1.000
_cell.length_c   1.000
_cell.angle_alpha   90.00
_cell.angle_beta   90.00
_cell.angle_gamma   90.00
#
_symmetry.space_group_name_H-M   'P 1'
#
loop_
_entity.id
_entity.type
_entity.pdbx_description
1 polymer ?
#
loop_
_entity_poly.entity_id
_entity_poly.type
_entity_poly.pdbx_seq_one_letter_code
_entity_poly.pdbx_strand_id
1 'polypeptide(L)'
;MKGGSGGGGGVAPAKRRWRGLAIAVLFLVILSMLVPLGFLLGLHSGFHSAGHMPLQRPSPSGDRSSHIDNLVRKLGPTLPKDVLKGFVNEAKNETGSINATPKTQQKKGIPIPPQVVMQPFTSKNISRINGKAKMKSDVDESEGFCDLKYGSYCIWREENREEMHDSMVKKLKDQLFVARAYFPSIVKIPAQSKLSGELKQNIQEVERVLSESTTDADLPPEIQKKSRRMEAVIARAKSVSLDCNNIDKKLRQIFDLTEDEANFHMKQSAFLYQLAVQTMPKSLHCLSMRLTVEYFRDHLFDKELSEKYSDPTLQHYVIFSNNVIASSVVINSTVVHAIDTVNQVFHVLTDWQNYYAMKHWFLRNTFRDAVVQVLNIEDPDSYGKATLSHLTLPVEFRVSFPSNDSAPAINNRTQYVSIFSHSHYLLPEIFKNLEKVVVLDDDVVVQQDLSALWSLNMGGKVTGAIEICSVKMDQLRSYLGDHSFQKHSCSWMSGLNVIDLARWRDLDISETYWKLVKEQVSMKEGSALLATLLTFQDQIYALDRVWVLSGLGHDYGLDIEGIKKAAVLHYNGNMKPWLDLGIPKYKEYWKKFLNHEDQYLSECNVNR
;
A
#
# COMPACT_ATOMS: atom_id res chain seq x y z
N MET A 1 70.01 6.43 -51.46
CA MET A 1 70.03 5.46 -52.58
C MET A 1 68.61 4.95 -52.81
N LYS A 2 68.10 5.08 -54.05
CA LYS A 2 66.95 4.41 -54.74
C LYS A 2 65.65 4.22 -53.92
N GLY A 3 64.52 4.88 -54.24
CA GLY A 3 63.61 4.58 -55.37
C GLY A 3 62.68 3.41 -54.98
N GLY A 4 61.36 3.37 -55.12
CA GLY A 4 60.30 4.16 -55.75
C GLY A 4 59.10 3.22 -55.97
N SER A 5 57.87 3.76 -55.95
CA SER A 5 56.63 3.22 -56.57
C SER A 5 55.96 1.93 -56.03
N GLY A 6 54.63 2.01 -55.85
CA GLY A 6 53.74 0.85 -55.98
C GLY A 6 52.45 0.92 -55.17
N GLY A 7 51.38 1.49 -55.75
CA GLY A 7 50.05 1.50 -55.15
C GLY A 7 49.37 0.12 -55.15
N GLY A 8 48.43 -0.03 -54.21
CA GLY A 8 47.50 -1.17 -54.15
C GLY A 8 46.30 -0.79 -53.31
N GLY A 9 45.21 -0.40 -53.98
CA GLY A 9 43.93 -0.13 -53.34
C GLY A 9 43.30 -1.40 -52.78
N GLY A 10 42.88 -1.34 -51.52
CA GLY A 10 42.03 -2.34 -50.87
C GLY A 10 40.80 -1.66 -50.28
N VAL A 11 39.73 -1.60 -51.06
CA VAL A 11 38.39 -1.18 -50.60
C VAL A 11 37.86 -2.22 -49.60
N ALA A 12 37.81 -1.88 -48.32
CA ALA A 12 37.08 -2.66 -47.32
C ALA A 12 35.57 -2.32 -47.38
N PRO A 13 34.66 -3.29 -47.22
CA PRO A 13 33.26 -3.12 -47.61
C PRO A 13 32.44 -2.40 -46.52
N ALA A 14 32.20 -1.11 -46.71
CA ALA A 14 31.30 -0.30 -45.84
C ALA A 14 29.84 -0.82 -45.79
N LYS A 15 29.42 -1.67 -46.74
CA LYS A 15 28.07 -2.27 -46.79
C LYS A 15 27.79 -3.30 -45.67
N ARG A 16 28.80 -3.90 -45.04
CA ARG A 16 28.58 -4.90 -43.97
C ARG A 16 28.30 -4.27 -42.60
N ARG A 17 28.86 -3.08 -42.32
CA ARG A 17 28.71 -2.41 -41.01
C ARG A 17 27.30 -1.87 -40.76
N TRP A 18 26.64 -1.35 -41.78
CA TRP A 18 25.25 -0.87 -41.69
C TRP A 18 24.21 -1.99 -41.59
N ARG A 19 24.46 -3.13 -42.26
CA ARG A 19 23.59 -4.32 -42.09
C ARG A 19 23.66 -4.88 -40.68
N GLY A 20 24.84 -4.91 -40.05
CA GLY A 20 24.99 -5.34 -38.65
C GLY A 20 24.23 -4.45 -37.67
N LEU A 21 24.31 -3.13 -37.85
CA LEU A 21 23.56 -2.16 -37.02
C LEU A 21 22.05 -2.25 -37.25
N ALA A 22 21.58 -2.37 -38.49
CA ALA A 22 20.17 -2.54 -38.78
C ALA A 22 19.60 -3.85 -38.21
N ILE A 23 20.37 -4.95 -38.26
CA ILE A 23 19.99 -6.24 -37.68
C ILE A 23 19.98 -6.16 -36.15
N ALA A 24 20.95 -5.48 -35.53
CA ALA A 24 21.00 -5.30 -34.08
C ALA A 24 19.82 -4.47 -33.56
N VAL A 25 19.43 -3.41 -34.28
CA VAL A 25 18.25 -2.59 -33.93
C VAL A 25 16.96 -3.39 -34.11
N LEU A 26 16.84 -4.17 -35.20
CA LEU A 26 15.67 -5.03 -35.39
C LEU A 26 15.56 -6.09 -34.27
N PHE A 27 16.70 -6.64 -33.85
CA PHE A 27 16.77 -7.62 -32.77
C PHE A 27 16.39 -7.01 -31.41
N LEU A 28 16.83 -5.77 -31.13
CA LEU A 28 16.46 -5.04 -29.92
C LEU A 28 14.97 -4.66 -29.88
N VAL A 29 14.39 -4.27 -31.02
CA VAL A 29 12.94 -3.98 -31.12
C VAL A 29 12.11 -5.26 -30.96
N ILE A 30 12.57 -6.38 -31.51
CA ILE A 30 11.93 -7.67 -31.32
C ILE A 30 12.03 -8.11 -29.85
N LEU A 31 13.18 -7.93 -29.20
CA LEU A 31 13.34 -8.21 -27.77
C LEU A 31 12.48 -7.29 -26.89
N SER A 32 12.37 -6.00 -27.21
CA SER A 32 11.55 -5.07 -26.42
C SER A 32 10.05 -5.35 -26.51
N MET A 33 9.61 -6.05 -27.56
CA MET A 33 8.22 -6.50 -27.74
C MET A 33 8.00 -7.91 -27.18
N LEU A 34 8.93 -8.83 -27.39
CA LEU A 34 8.81 -10.24 -26.97
C LEU A 34 9.11 -10.46 -25.48
N VAL A 35 9.93 -9.62 -24.84
CA VAL A 35 10.22 -9.74 -23.40
C VAL A 35 8.98 -9.42 -22.56
N PRO A 36 8.23 -8.31 -22.79
CA PRO A 36 6.95 -8.08 -22.13
C PRO A 36 5.90 -9.14 -22.47
N LEU A 37 5.85 -9.59 -23.73
CA LEU A 37 4.89 -10.63 -24.16
C LEU A 37 5.20 -12.00 -23.54
N GLY A 38 6.48 -12.35 -23.39
CA GLY A 38 6.95 -13.54 -22.68
C GLY A 38 6.73 -13.46 -21.17
N PHE A 39 6.72 -12.25 -20.61
CA PHE A 39 6.31 -12.01 -19.22
C PHE A 39 4.80 -12.18 -19.02
N LEU A 40 3.98 -11.68 -19.97
CA LEU A 40 2.52 -11.83 -19.98
C LEU A 40 2.05 -13.27 -20.24
N LEU A 41 2.83 -14.05 -21.00
CA LEU A 41 2.55 -15.46 -21.33
C LEU A 41 3.26 -16.47 -20.40
N GLY A 42 4.01 -16.01 -19.39
CA GLY A 42 4.63 -16.86 -18.38
C GLY A 42 5.86 -17.67 -18.83
N LEU A 43 6.54 -17.27 -19.92
CA LEU A 43 7.64 -18.03 -20.55
C LEU A 43 9.04 -17.77 -19.94
N HIS A 44 9.16 -17.07 -18.81
CA HIS A 44 10.45 -16.68 -18.21
C HIS A 44 11.06 -17.75 -17.27
N SER A 45 11.05 -19.02 -17.62
CA SER A 45 11.64 -20.10 -16.81
C SER A 45 13.14 -20.34 -17.10
N GLY A 46 13.97 -19.28 -17.07
CA GLY A 46 15.34 -19.38 -17.57
C GLY A 46 16.37 -18.39 -17.05
N PHE A 47 16.36 -18.03 -15.76
CA PHE A 47 17.56 -17.52 -15.08
C PHE A 47 17.67 -18.15 -13.67
N HIS A 48 18.83 -18.75 -13.38
CA HIS A 48 19.14 -19.36 -12.09
C HIS A 48 19.92 -18.36 -11.22
N SER A 49 19.49 -18.21 -9.96
CA SER A 49 20.37 -17.80 -8.86
C SER A 49 20.50 -18.98 -7.91
N ALA A 50 21.70 -19.17 -7.35
CA ALA A 50 22.14 -20.35 -6.66
C ALA A 50 21.71 -20.38 -5.18
N GLY A 51 21.42 -21.59 -4.67
CA GLY A 51 21.55 -21.96 -3.26
C GLY A 51 20.27 -22.31 -2.50
N HIS A 52 19.80 -23.57 -2.60
CA HIS A 52 19.41 -24.44 -1.48
C HIS A 52 18.77 -25.76 -1.96
N MET A 53 19.29 -26.91 -1.49
CA MET A 53 18.70 -28.27 -1.45
C MET A 53 19.58 -29.13 -0.51
N PRO A 54 19.11 -30.26 0.11
CA PRO A 54 17.93 -31.04 -0.25
C PRO A 54 17.04 -31.50 0.94
N LEU A 55 15.76 -31.74 0.65
CA LEU A 55 15.02 -32.84 1.27
C LEU A 55 14.30 -33.64 0.17
N GLN A 56 14.31 -34.97 0.33
CA GLN A 56 14.10 -36.00 -0.68
C GLN A 56 12.81 -35.90 -1.51
N ARG A 57 12.96 -36.20 -2.81
CA ARG A 57 11.89 -36.48 -3.80
C ARG A 57 11.18 -37.81 -3.52
N PRO A 58 9.94 -37.97 -4.04
CA PRO A 58 9.80 -38.58 -5.36
C PRO A 58 8.99 -37.70 -6.36
N SER A 59 9.60 -37.47 -7.53
CA SER A 59 9.05 -37.32 -8.90
C SER A 59 7.93 -36.29 -9.24
N PRO A 60 7.87 -35.81 -10.51
CA PRO A 60 7.86 -34.37 -10.77
C PRO A 60 6.62 -33.84 -11.49
N SER A 61 6.14 -32.66 -11.10
CA SER A 61 5.78 -31.55 -12.00
C SER A 61 5.15 -30.40 -11.21
N GLY A 62 5.64 -29.18 -11.44
CA GLY A 62 4.96 -27.93 -11.08
C GLY A 62 5.22 -27.40 -9.68
N ASP A 63 6.24 -26.55 -9.50
CA ASP A 63 6.19 -25.56 -8.41
C ASP A 63 7.17 -24.38 -8.60
N ARG A 64 6.88 -23.49 -9.55
CA ARG A 64 7.54 -22.17 -9.64
C ARG A 64 6.56 -21.01 -9.90
N SER A 65 5.33 -21.30 -10.35
CA SER A 65 4.21 -20.34 -10.44
C SER A 65 3.77 -19.82 -9.08
N SER A 66 3.82 -20.68 -8.06
CA SER A 66 3.28 -20.43 -6.72
C SER A 66 3.93 -19.25 -6.00
N HIS A 67 5.20 -18.92 -6.29
CA HIS A 67 5.89 -17.84 -5.57
C HIS A 67 5.49 -16.43 -6.07
N ILE A 68 5.38 -16.23 -7.39
CA ILE A 68 4.89 -14.98 -7.97
C ILE A 68 3.39 -14.83 -7.70
N ASP A 69 2.62 -15.91 -7.82
CA ASP A 69 1.20 -15.92 -7.47
C ASP A 69 0.97 -15.63 -5.98
N ASN A 70 1.86 -16.10 -5.10
CA ASN A 70 1.83 -15.75 -3.67
C ASN A 70 2.23 -14.29 -3.42
N LEU A 71 3.21 -13.74 -4.16
CA LEU A 71 3.57 -12.33 -4.05
C LEU A 71 2.41 -11.43 -4.52
N VAL A 72 1.77 -11.78 -5.64
CA VAL A 72 0.60 -11.09 -6.20
C VAL A 72 -0.63 -11.23 -5.29
N ARG A 73 -0.83 -12.38 -4.62
CA ARG A 73 -1.86 -12.53 -3.58
C ARG A 73 -1.57 -11.71 -2.34
N LYS A 74 -0.33 -11.72 -1.86
CA LYS A 74 0.11 -10.97 -0.67
C LYS A 74 0.07 -9.45 -0.88
N LEU A 75 0.24 -9.02 -2.14
CA LEU A 75 0.12 -7.62 -2.58
C LEU A 75 -1.30 -7.26 -3.05
N GLY A 76 -2.20 -8.24 -3.16
CA GLY A 76 -3.58 -8.04 -3.57
C GLY A 76 -4.44 -7.48 -2.43
N PRO A 77 -5.53 -6.74 -2.71
CA PRO A 77 -6.42 -6.29 -1.67
C PRO A 77 -7.10 -7.48 -0.99
N THR A 78 -6.90 -7.64 0.31
CA THR A 78 -7.68 -8.57 1.15
C THR A 78 -9.09 -8.01 1.32
N LEU A 79 -10.06 -8.66 0.68
CA LEU A 79 -11.48 -8.35 0.81
C LEU A 79 -12.20 -9.51 1.51
N PRO A 80 -13.03 -9.25 2.54
CA PRO A 80 -13.97 -10.23 3.06
C PRO A 80 -14.92 -10.70 1.96
N LYS A 81 -15.12 -12.02 1.84
CA LYS A 81 -16.03 -12.63 0.85
C LYS A 81 -17.48 -12.13 0.94
N ASP A 82 -17.87 -11.53 2.06
CA ASP A 82 -19.24 -11.08 2.31
C ASP A 82 -19.60 -9.77 1.59
N VAL A 83 -18.62 -8.96 1.16
CA VAL A 83 -18.88 -7.75 0.35
C VAL A 83 -19.26 -8.11 -1.10
N LEU A 84 -18.78 -9.24 -1.60
CA LEU A 84 -19.07 -9.75 -2.95
C LEU A 84 -20.46 -10.39 -3.10
N LYS A 85 -21.14 -10.74 -2.00
CA LYS A 85 -22.48 -11.36 -2.06
C LYS A 85 -23.56 -10.41 -2.58
N GLY A 86 -23.41 -9.11 -2.39
CA GLY A 86 -24.33 -8.10 -2.94
C GLY A 86 -24.28 -8.05 -4.48
N PHE A 87 -23.08 -8.16 -5.05
CA PHE A 87 -22.84 -7.98 -6.49
C PHE A 87 -23.19 -9.22 -7.34
N VAL A 88 -23.11 -10.43 -6.79
CA VAL A 88 -23.40 -11.66 -7.54
C VAL A 88 -24.91 -11.89 -7.73
N ASN A 89 -25.75 -11.29 -6.89
CA ASN A 89 -27.20 -11.49 -6.95
C ASN A 89 -27.90 -10.55 -7.94
N GLU A 90 -27.29 -9.43 -8.32
CA GLU A 90 -27.84 -8.50 -9.30
C GLU A 90 -27.52 -8.92 -10.75
N ALA A 91 -26.39 -9.59 -10.96
CA ALA A 91 -25.98 -10.08 -12.28
C ALA A 91 -26.65 -11.42 -12.71
N LYS A 92 -27.46 -12.05 -11.86
CA LYS A 92 -28.11 -13.35 -12.16
C LYS A 92 -29.56 -13.27 -12.61
N ASN A 93 -30.20 -12.09 -12.60
CA ASN A 93 -31.62 -11.95 -12.92
C ASN A 93 -31.94 -11.52 -14.36
N GLU A 94 -30.94 -11.38 -15.25
CA GLU A 94 -31.21 -11.12 -16.67
C GLU A 94 -30.40 -12.05 -17.57
N THR A 95 -30.71 -13.35 -17.56
CA THR A 95 -30.48 -14.22 -18.74
C THR A 95 -31.26 -15.53 -18.59
N GLY A 96 -32.37 -15.67 -19.32
CA GLY A 96 -33.15 -16.91 -19.42
C GLY A 96 -33.98 -16.92 -20.70
N SER A 97 -33.43 -17.57 -21.73
CA SER A 97 -33.98 -17.69 -23.08
C SER A 97 -35.31 -18.45 -23.15
N ILE A 98 -36.13 -18.02 -24.12
CA ILE A 98 -37.42 -18.54 -24.58
C ILE A 98 -37.26 -19.93 -25.25
N ASN A 99 -38.11 -20.90 -24.88
CA ASN A 99 -38.87 -21.80 -25.78
C ASN A 99 -39.50 -23.02 -25.06
N ALA A 100 -40.84 -23.08 -24.97
CA ALA A 100 -41.68 -24.28 -25.18
C ALA A 100 -43.19 -23.97 -24.99
N THR A 101 -44.00 -24.51 -25.90
CA THR A 101 -45.45 -24.29 -26.17
C THR A 101 -46.40 -25.10 -25.25
N PRO A 102 -47.75 -24.90 -25.31
CA PRO A 102 -48.62 -24.82 -24.12
C PRO A 102 -49.49 -26.07 -23.85
N LYS A 103 -49.85 -26.32 -22.57
CA LYS A 103 -51.07 -27.07 -22.19
C LYS A 103 -51.71 -26.54 -20.89
N THR A 104 -53.04 -26.51 -20.94
CA THR A 104 -54.10 -26.03 -20.04
C THR A 104 -54.27 -26.79 -18.71
N GLN A 105 -54.63 -26.08 -17.60
CA GLN A 105 -55.97 -26.13 -16.91
C GLN A 105 -56.02 -25.43 -15.51
N GLN A 106 -57.00 -24.51 -15.38
CA GLN A 106 -57.91 -24.14 -14.24
C GLN A 106 -57.40 -23.81 -12.80
N LYS A 107 -57.53 -22.54 -12.32
CA LYS A 107 -58.64 -21.84 -11.57
C LYS A 107 -58.63 -22.13 -10.04
N LYS A 108 -58.64 -21.17 -9.07
CA LYS A 108 -59.51 -20.01 -8.69
C LYS A 108 -58.77 -19.17 -7.59
N GLY A 109 -58.99 -17.88 -7.27
CA GLY A 109 -59.84 -16.78 -7.75
C GLY A 109 -59.69 -15.46 -6.91
N ILE A 110 -59.58 -14.29 -7.58
CA ILE A 110 -60.32 -12.97 -7.49
C ILE A 110 -60.62 -12.33 -6.10
N PRO A 111 -60.60 -10.97 -5.84
CA PRO A 111 -60.87 -9.82 -6.75
C PRO A 111 -59.96 -8.55 -6.71
N ILE A 112 -60.17 -7.69 -7.73
CA ILE A 112 -59.70 -6.30 -8.00
C ILE A 112 -60.97 -5.41 -8.05
N PRO A 113 -61.04 -4.13 -7.57
CA PRO A 113 -60.71 -2.91 -8.38
C PRO A 113 -60.41 -1.60 -7.58
N PRO A 114 -60.26 -0.40 -8.19
CA PRO A 114 -59.68 0.01 -9.48
C PRO A 114 -58.57 1.11 -9.37
N GLN A 115 -57.95 1.44 -10.50
CA GLN A 115 -56.98 2.54 -10.72
C GLN A 115 -57.56 3.95 -10.56
N VAL A 116 -56.79 4.91 -10.02
CA VAL A 116 -56.85 6.34 -10.44
C VAL A 116 -55.47 7.02 -10.30
N VAL A 117 -55.16 7.78 -11.35
CA VAL A 117 -54.04 8.68 -11.66
C VAL A 117 -53.80 9.78 -10.61
N MET A 118 -52.54 10.18 -10.39
CA MET A 118 -52.23 11.54 -9.94
C MET A 118 -51.03 12.14 -10.68
N GLN A 119 -51.27 13.30 -11.26
CA GLN A 119 -50.33 14.30 -11.75
C GLN A 119 -50.65 15.64 -11.02
N PRO A 120 -49.86 16.72 -11.19
CA PRO A 120 -49.01 17.32 -10.15
C PRO A 120 -49.52 18.69 -9.65
N PHE A 121 -49.19 19.14 -8.43
CA PHE A 121 -49.43 20.56 -8.05
C PHE A 121 -48.44 21.15 -7.01
N THR A 122 -47.70 22.15 -7.51
CA THR A 122 -47.44 23.52 -6.99
C THR A 122 -46.69 23.84 -5.70
N SER A 123 -45.76 24.78 -5.92
CA SER A 123 -44.96 25.65 -5.05
C SER A 123 -45.68 26.41 -3.93
N LYS A 124 -44.98 26.64 -2.81
CA LYS A 124 -45.03 27.91 -2.05
C LYS A 124 -43.63 28.33 -1.56
N ASN A 125 -43.42 29.64 -1.65
CA ASN A 125 -42.20 30.41 -1.41
C ASN A 125 -41.73 30.44 0.05
N ILE A 126 -40.42 30.44 0.27
CA ILE A 126 -39.76 31.22 1.33
C ILE A 126 -38.52 31.93 0.73
N SER A 127 -38.38 33.19 1.12
CA SER A 127 -37.56 34.28 0.59
C SER A 127 -36.05 34.16 0.79
N ARG A 128 -35.32 34.73 -0.20
CA ARG A 128 -33.88 35.01 -0.24
C ARG A 128 -33.31 35.71 0.99
N ILE A 129 -32.16 35.24 1.46
CA ILE A 129 -31.03 36.10 1.89
C ILE A 129 -29.77 35.58 1.17
N ASN A 130 -29.10 36.49 0.45
CA ASN A 130 -27.95 36.23 -0.41
C ASN A 130 -26.66 35.99 0.40
N GLY A 131 -26.00 34.87 0.15
CA GLY A 131 -24.57 34.65 0.40
C GLY A 131 -24.10 33.56 -0.55
N LYS A 132 -23.21 33.88 -1.50
CA LYS A 132 -22.77 32.99 -2.59
C LYS A 132 -22.12 31.72 -2.03
N ALA A 133 -22.85 30.62 -1.97
CA ALA A 133 -22.30 29.28 -1.84
C ALA A 133 -22.18 28.66 -3.24
N LYS A 134 -20.95 28.34 -3.65
CA LYS A 134 -20.66 27.48 -4.81
C LYS A 134 -21.32 26.11 -4.53
N MET A 135 -22.34 25.77 -5.30
CA MET A 135 -22.99 24.47 -5.25
C MET A 135 -22.04 23.43 -5.88
N LYS A 136 -21.23 22.77 -5.05
CA LYS A 136 -20.63 21.46 -5.35
C LYS A 136 -21.70 20.43 -5.00
N SER A 137 -22.47 19.98 -5.99
CA SER A 137 -23.38 18.85 -5.87
C SER A 137 -22.94 17.79 -6.88
N ASP A 138 -22.16 16.84 -6.38
CA ASP A 138 -22.07 15.43 -6.78
C ASP A 138 -20.87 14.89 -6.00
N VAL A 139 -21.14 14.40 -4.79
CA VAL A 139 -20.19 13.52 -4.09
C VAL A 139 -20.46 12.14 -4.67
N ASP A 140 -19.47 11.67 -5.41
CA ASP A 140 -19.49 10.48 -6.23
C ASP A 140 -19.66 9.23 -5.34
N GLU A 141 -20.71 8.43 -5.55
CA GLU A 141 -20.89 7.13 -4.89
C GLU A 141 -19.65 6.22 -5.07
N SER A 142 -18.80 6.48 -6.08
CA SER A 142 -17.54 5.78 -6.33
C SER A 142 -16.45 5.98 -5.26
N GLU A 143 -16.44 7.12 -4.54
CA GLU A 143 -15.38 7.46 -3.58
C GLU A 143 -15.42 6.53 -2.35
N GLY A 144 -16.62 6.24 -1.82
CA GLY A 144 -16.79 5.31 -0.68
C GLY A 144 -16.34 3.87 -0.99
N PHE A 145 -16.48 3.42 -2.23
CA PHE A 145 -16.03 2.09 -2.65
C PHE A 145 -14.51 1.98 -2.80
N CYS A 146 -13.81 3.09 -3.05
CA CYS A 146 -12.38 3.09 -3.20
C CYS A 146 -11.70 2.73 -1.87
N ASP A 147 -11.98 3.46 -0.79
CA ASP A 147 -11.33 3.26 0.51
C ASP A 147 -11.50 1.83 1.04
N LEU A 148 -12.69 1.26 0.88
CA LEU A 148 -12.96 -0.13 1.26
C LEU A 148 -12.11 -1.13 0.48
N LYS A 149 -11.84 -0.84 -0.80
CA LYS A 149 -11.18 -1.75 -1.72
C LYS A 149 -9.65 -1.60 -1.69
N TYR A 150 -9.15 -0.37 -1.76
CA TYR A 150 -7.73 -0.06 -1.92
C TYR A 150 -7.12 0.66 -0.70
N GLY A 151 -7.90 1.01 0.32
CA GLY A 151 -7.39 1.57 1.58
C GLY A 151 -6.64 2.88 1.38
N SER A 152 -5.47 3.01 2.00
CA SER A 152 -4.67 4.24 1.99
C SER A 152 -4.27 4.75 0.60
N TYR A 153 -4.31 3.92 -0.45
CA TYR A 153 -4.14 4.39 -1.82
C TYR A 153 -5.17 5.46 -2.20
N CYS A 154 -6.43 5.32 -1.79
CA CYS A 154 -7.50 6.22 -2.19
C CYS A 154 -7.35 7.59 -1.54
N ILE A 155 -7.06 7.59 -0.23
CA ILE A 155 -6.69 8.79 0.51
C ILE A 155 -5.45 9.45 -0.12
N TRP A 156 -4.40 8.67 -0.38
CA TRP A 156 -3.18 9.18 -1.02
C TRP A 156 -3.47 9.79 -2.39
N ARG A 157 -4.28 9.13 -3.23
CA ARG A 157 -4.67 9.59 -4.57
C ARG A 157 -5.44 10.92 -4.51
N GLU A 158 -6.32 11.08 -3.53
CA GLU A 158 -7.11 12.31 -3.36
C GLU A 158 -6.22 13.48 -2.93
N GLU A 159 -5.35 13.25 -1.95
CA GLU A 159 -4.43 14.25 -1.42
C GLU A 159 -3.33 14.64 -2.42
N ASN A 160 -2.94 13.70 -3.31
CA ASN A 160 -1.91 13.91 -4.34
C ASN A 160 -2.52 14.04 -5.74
N ARG A 161 -3.81 14.43 -5.83
CA ARG A 161 -4.46 14.61 -7.13
C ARG A 161 -3.89 15.84 -7.83
N GLU A 162 -3.17 15.61 -8.92
CA GLU A 162 -2.68 16.69 -9.77
C GLU A 162 -3.83 17.30 -10.61
N GLU A 163 -3.83 18.63 -10.74
CA GLU A 163 -4.71 19.31 -11.67
C GLU A 163 -4.23 19.04 -13.11
N MET A 164 -5.01 18.26 -13.86
CA MET A 164 -4.72 18.05 -15.28
C MET A 164 -5.01 19.32 -16.07
N HIS A 165 -3.98 19.92 -16.67
CA HIS A 165 -4.08 21.10 -17.52
C HIS A 165 -4.27 20.75 -19.02
N ASP A 166 -4.60 19.50 -19.35
CA ASP A 166 -4.70 18.98 -20.72
C ASP A 166 -6.09 19.19 -21.35
N SER A 167 -6.54 20.44 -21.37
CA SER A 167 -7.87 20.82 -21.85
C SER A 167 -8.10 20.45 -23.32
N MET A 168 -7.06 20.55 -24.15
CA MET A 168 -7.14 20.28 -25.58
C MET A 168 -7.16 18.77 -25.85
N VAL A 169 -6.32 17.98 -25.18
CA VAL A 169 -6.36 16.50 -25.22
C VAL A 169 -7.73 16.00 -24.79
N LYS A 170 -8.28 16.50 -23.68
CA LYS A 170 -9.62 16.14 -23.21
C LYS A 170 -10.68 16.44 -24.27
N LYS A 171 -10.64 17.65 -24.85
CA LYS A 171 -11.55 18.06 -25.93
C LYS A 171 -11.44 17.14 -27.16
N LEU A 172 -10.24 16.73 -27.56
CA LEU A 172 -10.04 15.81 -28.68
C LEU A 172 -10.59 14.41 -28.39
N LYS A 173 -10.42 13.90 -27.17
CA LYS A 173 -11.02 12.62 -26.73
C LYS A 173 -12.55 12.68 -26.78
N ASP A 174 -13.17 13.75 -26.27
CA ASP A 174 -14.61 13.94 -26.31
C ASP A 174 -15.14 14.00 -27.76
N GLN A 175 -14.45 14.75 -28.63
CA GLN A 175 -14.78 14.78 -30.06
C GLN A 175 -14.67 13.40 -30.70
N LEU A 176 -13.63 12.63 -30.36
CA LEU A 176 -13.43 11.29 -30.89
C LEU A 176 -14.54 10.33 -30.44
N PHE A 177 -14.98 10.40 -29.19
CA PHE A 177 -16.10 9.58 -28.68
C PHE A 177 -17.39 9.87 -29.44
N VAL A 178 -17.73 11.16 -29.64
CA VAL A 178 -18.91 11.55 -30.41
C VAL A 178 -18.79 11.11 -31.87
N ALA A 179 -17.64 11.33 -32.51
CA ALA A 179 -17.40 10.93 -33.89
C ALA A 179 -17.56 9.41 -34.08
N ARG A 180 -16.98 8.60 -33.19
CA ARG A 180 -17.09 7.14 -33.20
C ARG A 180 -18.52 6.65 -32.98
N ALA A 181 -19.34 7.36 -32.21
CA ALA A 181 -20.73 7.00 -32.01
C ALA A 181 -21.60 7.24 -33.26
N TYR A 182 -21.36 8.34 -34.00
CA TYR A 182 -22.14 8.69 -35.19
C TYR A 182 -21.69 7.95 -36.45
N PHE A 183 -20.39 7.62 -36.56
CA PHE A 183 -19.81 7.03 -37.76
C PHE A 183 -20.52 5.74 -38.27
N PRO A 184 -20.83 4.73 -37.41
CA PRO A 184 -21.47 3.49 -37.85
C PRO A 184 -22.88 3.68 -38.43
N SER A 185 -23.58 4.75 -38.05
CA SER A 185 -24.91 5.07 -38.55
C SER A 185 -24.83 5.84 -39.88
N ILE A 186 -23.89 6.78 -39.99
CA ILE A 186 -23.70 7.60 -41.20
C ILE A 186 -23.17 6.79 -42.37
N VAL A 187 -22.23 5.86 -42.12
CA VAL A 187 -21.63 5.04 -43.18
C VAL A 187 -22.65 4.14 -43.89
N LYS A 188 -23.77 3.81 -43.24
CA LYS A 188 -24.86 3.01 -43.82
C LYS A 188 -25.74 3.79 -44.79
N ILE A 189 -25.59 5.11 -44.89
CA ILE A 189 -26.40 5.97 -45.76
C ILE A 189 -25.58 6.30 -47.01
N PRO A 190 -25.91 5.73 -48.20
CA PRO A 190 -25.13 5.96 -49.42
C PRO A 190 -25.05 7.44 -49.82
N ALA A 191 -26.14 8.19 -49.58
CA ALA A 191 -26.21 9.63 -49.83
C ALA A 191 -25.22 10.45 -48.99
N GLN A 192 -24.70 9.88 -47.90
CA GLN A 192 -23.75 10.53 -46.99
C GLN A 192 -22.31 9.97 -47.14
N SER A 193 -21.99 9.34 -48.27
CA SER A 193 -20.66 8.75 -48.53
C SER A 193 -19.49 9.75 -48.40
N LYS A 194 -19.70 11.01 -48.80
CA LYS A 194 -18.71 12.08 -48.61
C LYS A 194 -18.50 12.40 -47.13
N LEU A 195 -19.59 12.52 -46.36
CA LEU A 195 -19.54 12.81 -44.92
C LEU A 195 -18.92 11.65 -44.12
N SER A 196 -19.22 10.40 -44.49
CA SER A 196 -18.61 9.23 -43.85
C SER A 196 -17.10 9.15 -44.12
N GLY A 197 -16.67 9.46 -45.34
CA GLY A 197 -15.24 9.59 -45.69
C GLY A 197 -14.52 10.66 -44.86
N GLU A 198 -15.11 11.85 -44.77
CA GLU A 198 -14.57 12.96 -43.96
C GLU A 198 -14.50 12.60 -42.47
N LEU A 199 -15.55 11.97 -41.91
CA LEU A 199 -15.59 11.55 -40.51
C LEU A 199 -14.54 10.47 -40.21
N LYS A 200 -14.39 9.48 -41.09
CA LYS A 200 -13.35 8.45 -40.97
C LYS A 200 -11.95 9.06 -40.96
N GLN A 201 -11.66 9.97 -41.88
CA GLN A 201 -10.36 10.62 -41.97
C GLN A 201 -10.05 11.42 -40.69
N ASN A 202 -11.01 12.22 -40.21
CA ASN A 202 -10.80 13.00 -39.00
C ASN A 202 -10.63 12.10 -37.76
N ILE A 203 -11.38 10.99 -37.66
CA ILE A 203 -11.20 9.99 -36.59
C ILE A 203 -9.77 9.46 -36.59
N GLN A 204 -9.28 8.98 -37.73
CA GLN A 204 -7.92 8.42 -37.85
C GLN A 204 -6.84 9.45 -37.56
N GLU A 205 -7.02 10.70 -38.01
CA GLU A 205 -6.07 11.78 -37.74
C GLU A 205 -5.99 12.13 -36.26
N VAL A 206 -7.13 12.21 -35.55
CA VAL A 206 -7.16 12.49 -34.10
C VAL A 206 -6.63 11.30 -33.30
N GLU A 207 -6.97 10.06 -33.68
CA GLU A 207 -6.42 8.85 -33.07
C GLU A 207 -4.90 8.80 -33.17
N ARG A 208 -4.34 9.13 -34.34
CA ARG A 208 -2.89 9.17 -34.53
C ARG A 208 -2.22 10.18 -33.60
N VAL A 209 -2.80 11.37 -33.47
CA VAL A 209 -2.28 12.39 -32.54
C VAL A 209 -2.36 11.90 -31.10
N LEU A 210 -3.50 11.35 -30.67
CA LEU A 210 -3.66 10.85 -29.29
C LEU A 210 -2.84 9.59 -29.00
N SER A 211 -2.32 8.90 -30.02
CA SER A 211 -1.38 7.78 -29.83
C SER A 211 0.06 8.24 -29.59
N GLU A 212 0.40 9.47 -30.00
CA GLU A 212 1.75 10.05 -29.89
C GLU A 212 1.82 11.12 -28.78
N SER A 213 0.70 11.74 -28.41
CA SER A 213 0.61 12.85 -27.45
C SER A 213 -0.29 12.51 -26.27
N THR A 214 0.24 12.62 -25.05
CA THR A 214 -0.52 12.39 -23.81
C THR A 214 -0.91 13.68 -23.10
N THR A 215 -0.15 14.77 -23.29
CA THR A 215 -0.41 16.10 -22.70
C THR A 215 -0.65 17.17 -23.77
N ASP A 216 -1.21 18.31 -23.37
CA ASP A 216 -1.40 19.46 -24.26
C ASP A 216 -0.05 20.00 -24.79
N ALA A 217 1.02 19.88 -24.01
CA ALA A 217 2.37 20.30 -24.39
C ALA A 217 2.96 19.44 -25.53
N ASP A 218 2.53 18.18 -25.63
CA ASP A 218 2.99 17.24 -26.66
C ASP A 218 2.22 17.37 -27.98
N LEU A 219 1.20 18.23 -28.04
CA LEU A 219 0.34 18.34 -29.22
C LEU A 219 0.99 19.10 -30.36
N PRO A 220 0.75 18.70 -31.63
CA PRO A 220 1.28 19.40 -32.78
C PRO A 220 0.67 20.80 -32.93
N PRO A 221 1.41 21.78 -33.49
CA PRO A 221 0.97 23.19 -33.55
C PRO A 221 -0.34 23.40 -34.34
N GLU A 222 -0.65 22.52 -35.29
CA GLU A 222 -1.89 22.62 -36.10
C GLU A 222 -3.12 21.94 -35.45
N ILE A 223 -3.02 21.48 -34.20
CA ILE A 223 -4.07 20.68 -33.57
C ILE A 223 -5.40 21.43 -33.41
N GLN A 224 -5.37 22.74 -33.18
CA GLN A 224 -6.58 23.56 -33.09
C GLN A 224 -7.38 23.53 -34.40
N LYS A 225 -6.68 23.56 -35.54
CA LYS A 225 -7.29 23.50 -36.87
C LYS A 225 -7.92 22.13 -37.10
N LYS A 226 -7.25 21.06 -36.70
CA LYS A 226 -7.78 19.68 -36.76
C LYS A 226 -9.02 19.51 -35.88
N SER A 227 -9.00 20.02 -34.65
CA SER A 227 -10.14 19.99 -33.74
C SER A 227 -11.36 20.75 -34.31
N ARG A 228 -11.18 21.97 -34.84
CA ARG A 228 -12.27 22.72 -35.48
C ARG A 228 -12.86 21.98 -36.69
N ARG A 229 -12.02 21.30 -37.48
CA ARG A 229 -12.48 20.46 -38.59
C ARG A 229 -13.33 19.29 -38.08
N MET A 230 -12.88 18.59 -37.05
CA MET A 230 -13.64 17.52 -36.41
C MET A 230 -14.99 18.03 -35.87
N GLU A 231 -15.03 19.18 -35.19
CA GLU A 231 -16.28 19.81 -34.72
C GLU A 231 -17.27 20.07 -35.86
N ALA A 232 -16.79 20.63 -36.98
CA ALA A 232 -17.63 20.92 -38.13
C ALA A 232 -18.17 19.64 -38.81
N VAL A 233 -17.40 18.56 -38.82
CA VAL A 233 -17.84 17.26 -39.32
C VAL A 233 -18.86 16.63 -38.36
N ILE A 234 -18.62 16.68 -37.05
CA ILE A 234 -19.56 16.21 -36.02
C ILE A 234 -20.87 16.99 -36.06
N ALA A 235 -20.83 18.30 -36.23
CA ALA A 235 -22.05 19.12 -36.33
C ALA A 235 -22.90 18.71 -37.53
N ARG A 236 -22.27 18.45 -38.69
CA ARG A 236 -22.97 17.92 -39.88
C ARG A 236 -23.51 16.52 -39.63
N ALA A 237 -22.73 15.64 -39.00
CA ALA A 237 -23.17 14.31 -38.59
C ALA A 237 -24.43 14.35 -37.70
N LYS A 238 -24.50 15.28 -36.74
CA LYS A 238 -25.66 15.50 -35.86
C LYS A 238 -26.90 16.00 -36.59
N SER A 239 -26.74 16.69 -37.73
CA SER A 239 -27.86 17.21 -38.51
C SER A 239 -28.52 16.17 -39.42
N VAL A 240 -27.91 14.98 -39.58
CA VAL A 240 -28.50 13.89 -40.36
C VAL A 240 -29.60 13.22 -39.54
N SER A 241 -30.75 12.94 -40.15
CA SER A 241 -31.83 12.17 -39.53
C SER A 241 -31.38 10.71 -39.35
N LEU A 242 -31.07 10.33 -38.10
CA LEU A 242 -30.56 9.01 -37.72
C LEU A 242 -31.42 8.38 -36.62
N ASP A 243 -31.41 7.05 -36.54
CA ASP A 243 -31.96 6.33 -35.39
C ASP A 243 -31.08 6.54 -34.15
N CYS A 244 -31.58 7.34 -33.21
CA CYS A 244 -30.88 7.69 -31.99
C CYS A 244 -30.56 6.47 -31.11
N ASN A 245 -31.31 5.37 -31.23
CA ASN A 245 -31.04 4.15 -30.46
C ASN A 245 -29.68 3.53 -30.81
N ASN A 246 -29.26 3.61 -32.08
CA ASN A 246 -27.96 3.07 -32.49
C ASN A 246 -26.80 3.93 -31.97
N ILE A 247 -27.01 5.24 -31.86
CA ILE A 247 -26.02 6.19 -31.34
C ILE A 247 -25.91 6.04 -29.83
N ASP A 248 -27.04 5.97 -29.12
CA ASP A 248 -27.10 5.70 -27.68
C ASP A 248 -26.38 4.39 -27.31
N LYS A 249 -26.69 3.29 -28.01
CA LYS A 249 -25.99 2.01 -27.83
C LYS A 249 -24.48 2.13 -28.03
N LYS A 250 -24.03 2.92 -29.01
CA LYS A 250 -22.60 3.13 -29.25
C LYS A 250 -21.94 4.00 -28.20
N LEU A 251 -22.61 5.04 -27.71
CA LEU A 251 -22.11 5.86 -26.61
C LEU A 251 -22.02 5.07 -25.31
N ARG A 252 -23.00 4.22 -24.99
CA ARG A 252 -22.94 3.30 -23.85
C ARG A 252 -21.76 2.35 -23.95
N GLN A 253 -21.56 1.71 -25.11
CA GLN A 253 -20.39 0.86 -25.33
C GLN A 253 -19.06 1.60 -25.13
N ILE A 254 -18.96 2.86 -25.57
CA ILE A 254 -17.76 3.66 -25.34
C ILE A 254 -17.60 3.99 -23.86
N PHE A 255 -18.69 4.35 -23.18
CA PHE A 255 -18.71 4.62 -21.75
C PHE A 255 -18.22 3.41 -20.96
N ASP A 256 -18.82 2.24 -21.18
CA ASP A 256 -18.44 0.99 -20.49
C ASP A 256 -16.94 0.67 -20.71
N LEU A 257 -16.44 0.81 -21.95
CA LEU A 257 -15.02 0.62 -22.26
C LEU A 257 -14.10 1.61 -21.53
N THR A 258 -14.50 2.89 -21.44
CA THR A 258 -13.71 3.91 -20.74
C THR A 258 -13.75 3.73 -19.22
N GLU A 259 -14.86 3.24 -18.68
CA GLU A 259 -14.99 2.88 -17.28
C GLU A 259 -14.11 1.67 -16.95
N ASP A 260 -14.09 0.65 -17.80
CA ASP A 260 -13.21 -0.50 -17.66
C ASP A 260 -11.71 -0.10 -17.70
N GLU A 261 -11.34 0.80 -18.61
CA GLU A 261 -9.98 1.35 -18.72
C GLU A 261 -9.59 2.15 -17.46
N ALA A 262 -10.48 3.01 -16.96
CA ALA A 262 -10.27 3.75 -15.72
C ALA A 262 -10.11 2.80 -14.52
N ASN A 263 -10.97 1.78 -14.43
CA ASN A 263 -10.91 0.75 -13.39
C ASN A 263 -9.61 -0.07 -13.48
N PHE A 264 -9.12 -0.37 -14.68
CA PHE A 264 -7.84 -1.03 -14.90
C PHE A 264 -6.68 -0.19 -14.38
N HIS A 265 -6.60 1.09 -14.76
CA HIS A 265 -5.54 1.98 -14.30
C HIS A 265 -5.60 2.25 -12.80
N MET A 266 -6.80 2.32 -12.21
CA MET A 266 -6.96 2.43 -10.77
C MET A 266 -6.39 1.19 -10.05
N LYS A 267 -6.69 -0.03 -10.52
CA LYS A 267 -6.12 -1.28 -9.97
C LYS A 267 -4.60 -1.31 -10.08
N GLN A 268 -4.08 -0.91 -11.24
CA GLN A 268 -2.64 -0.85 -11.49
C GLN A 268 -1.96 0.15 -10.55
N SER A 269 -2.54 1.33 -10.39
CA SER A 269 -2.01 2.38 -9.51
C SER A 269 -2.04 1.96 -8.05
N ALA A 270 -3.13 1.35 -7.60
CA ALA A 270 -3.23 0.79 -6.24
C ALA A 270 -2.18 -0.31 -5.98
N PHE A 271 -1.92 -1.17 -6.97
CA PHE A 271 -0.87 -2.18 -6.88
C PHE A 271 0.53 -1.55 -6.79
N LEU A 272 0.82 -0.55 -7.61
CA LEU A 272 2.10 0.17 -7.58
C LEU A 272 2.30 0.92 -6.27
N TYR A 273 1.24 1.54 -5.74
CA TYR A 273 1.24 2.14 -4.42
C TYR A 273 1.59 1.10 -3.34
N GLN A 274 0.92 -0.07 -3.34
CA GLN A 274 1.20 -1.13 -2.37
C GLN A 274 2.65 -1.64 -2.47
N LEU A 275 3.18 -1.75 -3.70
CA LEU A 275 4.57 -2.12 -3.92
C LEU A 275 5.52 -1.05 -3.35
N ALA A 276 5.25 0.23 -3.60
CA ALA A 276 6.09 1.33 -3.15
C ALA A 276 6.13 1.48 -1.62
N VAL A 277 5.03 1.19 -0.92
CA VAL A 277 5.00 1.25 0.57
C VAL A 277 5.59 0.03 1.26
N GLN A 278 5.69 -1.12 0.58
CA GLN A 278 6.22 -2.36 1.15
C GLN A 278 7.67 -2.67 0.76
N THR A 279 8.20 -2.03 -0.29
CA THR A 279 9.56 -2.28 -0.76
C THR A 279 10.55 -1.32 -0.10
N MET A 280 11.77 -1.82 0.15
CA MET A 280 12.84 -1.00 0.70
C MET A 280 13.28 0.06 -0.33
N PRO A 281 13.30 1.36 0.04
CA PRO A 281 13.84 2.42 -0.81
C PRO A 281 15.29 2.15 -1.20
N LYS A 282 15.66 2.56 -2.43
CA LYS A 282 17.04 2.41 -2.94
C LYS A 282 18.07 3.10 -2.04
N SER A 283 17.71 4.22 -1.43
CA SER A 283 18.56 4.97 -0.48
C SER A 283 18.88 4.14 0.77
N LEU A 284 17.87 3.52 1.39
CA LEU A 284 18.05 2.65 2.55
C LEU A 284 18.79 1.36 2.21
N HIS A 285 18.54 0.79 1.02
CA HIS A 285 19.28 -0.37 0.54
C HIS A 285 20.77 -0.04 0.32
N CYS A 286 21.07 1.10 -0.31
CA CYS A 286 22.44 1.61 -0.44
C CYS A 286 23.12 1.74 0.92
N LEU A 287 22.43 2.35 1.89
CA LEU A 287 22.96 2.54 3.24
C LEU A 287 23.30 1.20 3.90
N SER A 288 22.35 0.26 3.94
CA SER A 288 22.56 -1.06 4.57
C SER A 288 23.73 -1.82 3.93
N MET A 289 23.80 -1.83 2.60
CA MET A 289 24.90 -2.46 1.87
C MET A 289 26.26 -1.83 2.18
N ARG A 290 26.35 -0.49 2.24
CA ARG A 290 27.61 0.21 2.53
C ARG A 290 28.07 -0.03 3.95
N LEU A 291 27.18 0.10 4.93
CA LEU A 291 27.51 -0.14 6.34
C LEU A 291 27.98 -1.58 6.55
N THR A 292 27.38 -2.56 5.86
CA THR A 292 27.83 -3.96 5.89
C THR A 292 29.25 -4.12 5.36
N VAL A 293 29.57 -3.50 4.22
CA VAL A 293 30.92 -3.55 3.64
C VAL A 293 31.96 -2.95 4.59
N GLU A 294 31.62 -1.82 5.23
CA GLU A 294 32.54 -1.14 6.16
C GLU A 294 32.72 -1.92 7.47
N TYR A 295 31.68 -2.60 7.96
CA TYR A 295 31.82 -3.50 9.11
C TYR A 295 32.93 -4.54 8.91
N PHE A 296 32.96 -5.19 7.75
CA PHE A 296 33.96 -6.24 7.45
C PHE A 296 35.33 -5.69 7.03
N ARG A 297 35.44 -4.39 6.77
CA ARG A 297 36.73 -3.72 6.53
C ARG A 297 37.41 -3.32 7.83
N ASP A 298 36.63 -3.01 8.84
CA ASP A 298 37.14 -2.55 10.12
C ASP A 298 37.41 -3.73 11.06
N HIS A 299 38.65 -3.85 11.53
CA HIS A 299 39.07 -4.91 12.46
C HIS A 299 38.83 -4.54 13.93
N LEU A 300 38.23 -3.37 14.22
CA LEU A 300 38.12 -2.81 15.57
C LEU A 300 36.82 -3.18 16.31
N PHE A 301 35.87 -3.86 15.66
CA PHE A 301 34.53 -4.11 16.23
C PHE A 301 34.40 -5.36 17.13
N ASP A 302 35.51 -5.92 17.59
CA ASP A 302 35.57 -7.10 18.48
C ASP A 302 35.55 -6.76 20.00
N LYS A 303 35.00 -5.61 20.39
CA LYS A 303 34.80 -5.20 21.80
C LYS A 303 33.49 -4.42 21.93
N GLU A 304 32.66 -4.52 22.96
CA GLU A 304 32.78 -5.05 24.33
C GLU A 304 31.34 -5.40 24.79
N LEU A 305 31.12 -6.52 25.48
CA LEU A 305 29.84 -6.80 26.13
C LEU A 305 29.71 -5.86 27.33
N SER A 306 28.87 -4.84 27.23
CA SER A 306 28.56 -4.00 28.40
C SER A 306 27.83 -4.86 29.44
N GLU A 307 28.32 -4.87 30.68
CA GLU A 307 27.62 -5.53 31.80
C GLU A 307 26.20 -4.97 31.97
N LYS A 308 25.97 -3.73 31.52
CA LYS A 308 24.66 -3.05 31.51
C LYS A 308 23.58 -3.80 30.73
N TYR A 309 23.92 -4.64 29.75
CA TYR A 309 22.92 -5.29 28.89
C TYR A 309 22.02 -6.29 29.64
N SER A 310 22.43 -6.76 30.82
CA SER A 310 21.67 -7.71 31.62
C SER A 310 21.34 -7.21 33.04
N ASP A 311 21.62 -5.92 33.33
CA ASP A 311 21.38 -5.34 34.64
C ASP A 311 19.91 -4.96 34.81
N PRO A 312 19.10 -5.70 35.59
CA PRO A 312 17.66 -5.47 35.69
C PRO A 312 17.29 -4.14 36.37
N THR A 313 18.27 -3.40 36.92
CA THR A 313 18.04 -2.10 37.55
C THR A 313 17.99 -0.95 36.53
N LEU A 314 18.37 -1.21 35.28
CA LEU A 314 18.40 -0.22 34.20
C LEU A 314 17.09 -0.17 33.40
N GLN A 315 16.97 0.86 32.57
CA GLN A 315 15.82 1.08 31.70
C GLN A 315 16.05 0.43 30.34
N HIS A 316 15.49 -0.76 30.16
CA HIS A 316 15.62 -1.56 28.95
C HIS A 316 14.52 -1.25 27.91
N TYR A 317 14.93 -0.70 26.78
CA TYR A 317 14.10 -0.46 25.61
C TYR A 317 14.39 -1.52 24.54
N VAL A 318 13.34 -2.04 23.92
CA VAL A 318 13.46 -3.10 22.91
C VAL A 318 12.83 -2.64 21.59
N ILE A 319 13.57 -2.78 20.50
CA ILE A 319 13.16 -2.38 19.15
C ILE A 319 13.37 -3.56 18.20
N PHE A 320 12.32 -3.98 17.51
CA PHE A 320 12.40 -4.96 16.42
C PHE A 320 12.43 -4.21 15.10
N SER A 321 13.51 -4.37 14.31
CA SER A 321 13.62 -3.64 13.05
C SER A 321 14.59 -4.30 12.08
N ASN A 322 14.36 -4.07 10.79
CA ASN A 322 15.32 -4.28 9.71
C ASN A 322 15.73 -2.96 9.04
N ASN A 323 15.42 -1.82 9.66
CA ASN A 323 15.68 -0.50 9.13
C ASN A 323 16.58 0.30 10.09
N VAL A 324 17.83 0.50 9.66
CA VAL A 324 18.88 1.22 10.41
C VAL A 324 18.39 2.60 10.87
N ILE A 325 17.73 3.34 9.98
CA ILE A 325 17.36 4.73 10.24
C ILE A 325 16.12 4.83 11.10
N ALA A 326 15.13 3.97 10.87
CA ALA A 326 13.96 3.87 11.73
C ALA A 326 14.37 3.63 13.19
N SER A 327 15.20 2.60 13.42
CA SER A 327 15.76 2.29 14.74
C SER A 327 16.57 3.46 15.33
N SER A 328 17.41 4.10 14.52
CA SER A 328 18.22 5.23 14.95
C SER A 328 17.38 6.43 15.38
N VAL A 329 16.25 6.70 14.71
CA VAL A 329 15.33 7.79 15.07
C VAL A 329 14.58 7.47 16.37
N VAL A 330 14.13 6.24 16.57
CA VAL A 330 13.51 5.82 17.84
C VAL A 330 14.49 6.06 19.00
N ILE A 331 15.72 5.58 18.89
CA ILE A 331 16.74 5.73 19.94
C ILE A 331 17.08 7.21 20.16
N ASN A 332 17.40 7.95 19.09
CA ASN A 332 17.79 9.34 19.20
C ASN A 332 16.65 10.20 19.79
N SER A 333 15.41 9.99 19.33
CA SER A 333 14.26 10.71 19.85
C SER A 333 13.98 10.40 21.32
N THR A 334 14.19 9.14 21.75
CA THR A 334 14.07 8.75 23.16
C THR A 334 15.15 9.41 24.02
N VAL A 335 16.41 9.32 23.60
CA VAL A 335 17.58 9.83 24.33
C VAL A 335 17.58 11.36 24.42
N VAL A 336 17.19 12.07 23.36
CA VAL A 336 17.17 13.54 23.35
C VAL A 336 16.18 14.10 24.37
N HIS A 337 15.05 13.42 24.57
CA HIS A 337 13.99 13.83 25.50
C HIS A 337 14.11 13.21 26.89
N ALA A 338 15.07 12.30 27.10
CA ALA A 338 15.29 11.66 28.39
C ALA A 338 15.85 12.64 29.43
N ILE A 339 15.37 12.53 30.66
CA ILE A 339 15.91 13.24 31.83
C ILE A 339 17.27 12.63 32.23
N ASP A 340 17.37 11.31 32.17
CA ASP A 340 18.58 10.55 32.49
C ASP A 340 18.84 9.49 31.42
N THR A 341 19.99 9.62 30.74
CA THR A 341 20.41 8.72 29.66
C THR A 341 21.37 7.63 30.12
N VAL A 342 22.00 7.78 31.30
CA VAL A 342 23.04 6.86 31.80
C VAL A 342 22.46 5.48 32.10
N ASN A 343 21.18 5.47 32.49
CA ASN A 343 20.43 4.28 32.85
C ASN A 343 19.69 3.64 31.67
N GLN A 344 19.83 4.16 30.44
CA GLN A 344 19.11 3.64 29.27
C GLN A 344 19.93 2.61 28.50
N VAL A 345 19.29 1.47 28.26
CA VAL A 345 19.82 0.36 27.48
C VAL A 345 18.85 0.08 26.34
N PHE A 346 19.31 0.16 25.10
CA PHE A 346 18.52 -0.15 23.91
C PHE A 346 18.95 -1.49 23.35
N HIS A 347 18.00 -2.39 23.11
CA HIS A 347 18.20 -3.66 22.42
C HIS A 347 17.52 -3.60 21.05
N VAL A 348 18.32 -3.58 20.00
CA VAL A 348 17.87 -3.61 18.61
C VAL A 348 17.94 -5.05 18.11
N LEU A 349 16.78 -5.69 17.96
CA LEU A 349 16.66 -7.03 17.43
C LEU A 349 16.41 -6.98 15.93
N THR A 350 17.29 -7.64 15.18
CA THR A 350 17.27 -7.63 13.73
C THR A 350 17.52 -9.01 13.13
N ASP A 351 17.38 -9.11 11.81
CA ASP A 351 17.64 -10.32 11.04
C ASP A 351 19.12 -10.45 10.68
N TRP A 352 19.54 -11.62 10.21
CA TRP A 352 20.93 -11.87 9.84
C TRP A 352 21.41 -10.95 8.70
N GLN A 353 20.50 -10.48 7.84
CA GLN A 353 20.82 -9.66 6.67
C GLN A 353 21.20 -8.23 7.06
N ASN A 354 20.56 -7.68 8.09
CA ASN A 354 20.76 -6.31 8.54
C ASN A 354 21.64 -6.21 9.79
N TYR A 355 21.94 -7.33 10.44
CA TYR A 355 22.75 -7.39 11.66
C TYR A 355 24.06 -6.60 11.57
N TYR A 356 24.89 -6.85 10.56
CA TYR A 356 26.20 -6.20 10.43
C TYR A 356 26.09 -4.71 10.10
N ALA A 357 25.12 -4.33 9.25
CA ALA A 357 24.85 -2.93 8.95
C ALA A 357 24.43 -2.15 10.21
N MET A 358 23.50 -2.70 10.98
CA MET A 358 23.03 -2.11 12.23
C MET A 358 24.15 -2.07 13.28
N LYS A 359 24.88 -3.17 13.45
CA LYS A 359 26.00 -3.23 14.39
C LYS A 359 27.05 -2.17 14.06
N HIS A 360 27.42 -2.02 12.80
CA HIS A 360 28.34 -0.96 12.38
C HIS A 360 27.77 0.43 12.68
N TRP A 361 26.50 0.69 12.33
CA TRP A 361 25.83 1.97 12.58
C TRP A 361 25.82 2.35 14.07
N PHE A 362 25.45 1.42 14.95
CA PHE A 362 25.33 1.71 16.38
C PHE A 362 26.67 1.71 17.12
N LEU A 363 27.72 1.07 16.58
CA LEU A 363 29.08 1.19 17.12
C LEU A 363 29.74 2.52 16.78
N ARG A 364 29.45 3.08 15.60
CA ARG A 364 30.05 4.36 15.16
C ARG A 364 29.30 5.60 15.66
N ASN A 365 28.00 5.49 15.95
CA ASN A 365 27.17 6.60 16.41
C ASN A 365 27.01 6.54 17.92
N THR A 366 27.08 7.69 18.58
CA THR A 366 26.86 7.80 20.03
C THR A 366 25.48 8.37 20.32
N PHE A 367 24.86 7.91 21.42
CA PHE A 367 23.53 8.33 21.86
C PHE A 367 23.61 8.86 23.29
N ARG A 368 24.39 9.94 23.47
CA ARG A 368 24.78 10.46 24.79
C ARG A 368 25.40 9.33 25.63
N ASP A 369 24.90 9.11 26.84
CA ASP A 369 25.38 8.07 27.77
C ASP A 369 24.61 6.74 27.66
N ALA A 370 23.62 6.66 26.76
CA ALA A 370 22.85 5.44 26.56
C ALA A 370 23.67 4.39 25.79
N VAL A 371 23.44 3.12 26.11
CA VAL A 371 24.12 2.00 25.42
C VAL A 371 23.17 1.27 24.48
N VAL A 372 23.68 0.83 23.33
CA VAL A 372 22.90 0.14 22.30
C VAL A 372 23.50 -1.23 22.03
N GLN A 373 22.70 -2.28 22.25
CA GLN A 373 23.02 -3.65 21.90
C GLN A 373 22.27 -4.04 20.63
N VAL A 374 22.98 -4.55 19.63
CA VAL A 374 22.38 -5.13 18.41
C VAL A 374 22.41 -6.65 18.52
N LEU A 375 21.25 -7.29 18.36
CA LEU A 375 21.04 -8.73 18.49
C LEU A 375 20.49 -9.29 17.18
N ASN A 376 21.09 -10.37 16.69
CA ASN A 376 20.53 -11.16 15.59
C ASN A 376 19.55 -12.18 16.17
N ILE A 377 18.25 -12.03 15.93
CA ILE A 377 17.22 -12.92 16.49
C ILE A 377 17.19 -14.30 15.81
N GLU A 378 17.76 -14.40 14.61
CA GLU A 378 17.79 -15.62 13.80
C GLU A 378 19.06 -16.45 14.07
N ASP A 379 19.90 -16.03 15.02
CA ASP A 379 21.09 -16.77 15.42
C ASP A 379 20.69 -18.05 16.19
N PRO A 380 20.94 -19.25 15.62
CA PRO A 380 20.54 -20.52 16.24
C PRO A 380 21.27 -20.80 17.55
N ASP A 381 22.46 -20.23 17.75
CA ASP A 381 23.28 -20.49 18.93
C ASP A 381 22.86 -19.62 20.13
N SER A 382 22.11 -18.54 19.91
CA SER A 382 21.81 -17.52 20.93
C SER A 382 20.56 -17.79 21.78
N TYR A 383 19.52 -18.45 21.26
CA TYR A 383 18.20 -18.51 21.94
C TYR A 383 17.55 -19.91 22.07
N GLY A 384 18.33 -20.99 21.90
CA GLY A 384 17.90 -22.36 22.17
C GLY A 384 16.83 -22.91 21.21
N LYS A 385 16.00 -23.86 21.66
CA LYS A 385 14.98 -24.58 20.82
C LYS A 385 13.86 -23.68 20.25
N ALA A 386 13.82 -22.40 20.62
CA ALA A 386 12.80 -21.44 20.20
C ALA A 386 13.29 -20.48 19.11
N THR A 387 14.27 -20.87 18.27
CA THR A 387 14.71 -20.03 17.15
C THR A 387 13.60 -19.92 16.12
N LEU A 388 13.09 -18.70 15.93
CA LEU A 388 12.31 -18.38 14.74
C LEU A 388 13.20 -18.51 13.51
N SER A 389 12.68 -19.09 12.44
CA SER A 389 13.42 -19.15 11.18
C SER A 389 13.67 -17.76 10.59
N HIS A 390 12.79 -16.79 10.90
CA HIS A 390 12.88 -15.43 10.39
C HIS A 390 12.37 -14.36 11.39
N LEU A 391 12.98 -13.19 11.39
CA LEU A 391 12.43 -11.98 12.03
C LEU A 391 11.07 -11.64 11.40
N THR A 392 10.12 -11.29 12.25
CA THR A 392 8.83 -10.74 11.84
C THR A 392 8.63 -9.41 12.54
N LEU A 393 8.33 -8.36 11.78
CA LEU A 393 8.00 -7.04 12.32
C LEU A 393 6.52 -6.98 12.74
N PRO A 394 6.12 -6.00 13.59
CA PRO A 394 4.72 -5.79 13.94
C PRO A 394 3.78 -5.85 12.73
N VAL A 395 2.66 -6.54 12.89
CA VAL A 395 1.72 -6.77 11.80
C VAL A 395 0.62 -5.70 11.86
N GLU A 396 0.48 -4.92 10.79
CA GLU A 396 -0.55 -3.91 10.69
C GLU A 396 -1.79 -4.43 9.95
N PHE A 397 -2.90 -4.55 10.68
CA PHE A 397 -4.18 -4.96 10.13
C PHE A 397 -4.98 -3.75 9.69
N ARG A 398 -5.32 -3.72 8.40
CA ARG A 398 -6.22 -2.72 7.83
C ARG A 398 -7.66 -3.07 8.18
N VAL A 399 -8.34 -2.17 8.90
CA VAL A 399 -9.75 -2.28 9.23
C VAL A 399 -10.49 -1.10 8.61
N SER A 400 -11.42 -1.37 7.71
CA SER A 400 -12.26 -0.33 7.09
C SER A 400 -13.72 -0.54 7.48
N PHE A 401 -14.41 0.52 7.88
CA PHE A 401 -15.81 0.46 8.26
C PHE A 401 -16.60 1.67 7.74
N PRO A 402 -17.92 1.51 7.49
CA PRO A 402 -18.80 2.63 7.19
C PRO A 402 -18.85 3.62 8.36
N SER A 403 -18.64 4.91 8.09
CA SER A 403 -18.84 5.95 9.10
C SER A 403 -20.32 6.01 9.48
N ASN A 404 -20.63 5.93 10.77
CA ASN A 404 -22.02 5.92 11.26
C ASN A 404 -22.44 7.26 11.87
N ASP A 405 -21.69 8.34 11.61
CA ASP A 405 -21.97 9.65 12.18
C ASP A 405 -22.68 10.58 11.19
N SER A 406 -23.78 11.15 11.67
CA SER A 406 -24.74 12.03 11.00
C SER A 406 -24.20 13.45 10.73
N ALA A 407 -22.95 13.54 10.26
CA ALA A 407 -22.35 14.76 9.75
C ALA A 407 -22.05 14.60 8.25
N PRO A 408 -22.49 15.52 7.37
CA PRO A 408 -22.22 15.42 5.94
C PRO A 408 -20.80 15.90 5.65
N ALA A 409 -19.82 15.05 6.00
CA ALA A 409 -18.45 15.02 5.49
C ALA A 409 -17.74 13.81 6.12
N ILE A 410 -16.99 13.05 5.32
CA ILE A 410 -15.99 12.03 5.69
C ILE A 410 -16.48 10.57 5.65
N ASN A 411 -16.28 9.99 4.45
CA ASN A 411 -15.57 8.75 4.09
C ASN A 411 -15.52 7.58 5.10
N ASN A 412 -15.59 6.37 4.55
CA ASN A 412 -15.26 5.12 5.24
C ASN A 412 -13.86 5.25 5.88
N ARG A 413 -13.77 5.30 7.21
CA ARG A 413 -12.47 5.46 7.87
C ARG A 413 -11.71 4.14 7.87
N THR A 414 -10.61 4.08 7.12
CA THR A 414 -9.61 3.03 7.26
C THR A 414 -8.76 3.31 8.50
N GLN A 415 -8.62 2.31 9.35
CA GLN A 415 -7.74 2.30 10.52
C GLN A 415 -6.70 1.20 10.35
N TYR A 416 -5.53 1.39 10.94
CA TYR A 416 -4.44 0.41 10.96
C TYR A 416 -4.16 0.00 12.41
N VAL A 417 -4.41 -1.27 12.72
CA VAL A 417 -4.16 -1.85 14.05
C VAL A 417 -2.84 -2.62 13.97
N SER A 418 -1.79 -2.06 14.56
CA SER A 418 -0.50 -2.73 14.73
C SER A 418 -0.55 -3.67 15.93
N ILE A 419 -0.06 -4.90 15.78
CA ILE A 419 0.04 -5.87 16.87
C ILE A 419 1.43 -6.50 16.91
N PHE A 420 1.74 -7.12 18.05
CA PHE A 420 2.92 -7.95 18.19
C PHE A 420 3.03 -9.03 17.11
N SER A 421 4.24 -9.14 16.58
CA SER A 421 4.64 -10.19 15.66
C SER A 421 5.06 -11.45 16.42
N HIS A 422 5.30 -12.53 15.68
CA HIS A 422 5.87 -13.76 16.22
C HIS A 422 7.17 -13.53 17.02
N SER A 423 7.99 -12.57 16.59
CA SER A 423 9.27 -12.25 17.22
C SER A 423 9.13 -11.67 18.63
N HIS A 424 8.04 -10.99 18.93
CA HIS A 424 7.78 -10.43 20.27
C HIS A 424 7.56 -11.53 21.31
N TYR A 425 7.02 -12.67 20.91
CA TYR A 425 6.80 -13.81 21.80
C TYR A 425 8.09 -14.54 22.19
N LEU A 426 9.25 -14.11 21.68
CA LEU A 426 10.57 -14.58 22.11
C LEU A 426 11.19 -13.70 23.22
N LEU A 427 10.62 -12.53 23.52
CA LEU A 427 11.13 -11.61 24.56
C LEU A 427 11.51 -12.30 25.88
N PRO A 428 10.68 -13.17 26.50
CA PRO A 428 11.05 -13.82 27.77
C PRO A 428 12.23 -14.78 27.65
N GLU A 429 12.47 -15.36 26.47
CA GLU A 429 13.62 -16.24 26.21
C GLU A 429 14.89 -15.45 25.89
N ILE A 430 14.76 -14.30 25.23
CA ILE A 430 15.89 -13.44 24.90
C ILE A 430 16.39 -12.72 26.16
N PHE A 431 15.47 -12.22 26.99
CA PHE A 431 15.75 -11.42 28.18
C PHE A 431 15.43 -12.16 29.48
N LYS A 432 16.12 -13.28 29.70
CA LYS A 432 15.88 -14.17 30.87
C LYS A 432 16.11 -13.48 32.21
N ASN A 433 17.05 -12.54 32.25
CA ASN A 433 17.47 -11.85 33.46
C ASN A 433 16.69 -10.54 33.72
N LEU A 434 15.83 -10.13 32.78
CA LEU A 434 15.05 -8.90 32.92
C LEU A 434 13.62 -9.22 33.35
N GLU A 435 13.09 -8.37 34.23
CA GLU A 435 11.71 -8.48 34.72
C GLU A 435 10.75 -7.56 33.97
N LYS A 436 11.25 -6.44 33.43
CA LYS A 436 10.43 -5.46 32.72
C LYS A 436 11.20 -4.87 31.54
N VAL A 437 10.51 -4.64 30.43
CA VAL A 437 11.05 -3.94 29.25
C VAL A 437 10.00 -2.98 28.67
N VAL A 438 10.45 -1.94 27.96
CA VAL A 438 9.58 -1.10 27.13
C VAL A 438 9.85 -1.42 25.66
N VAL A 439 8.84 -1.90 24.94
CA VAL A 439 8.93 -2.13 23.49
C VAL A 439 8.49 -0.89 22.75
N LEU A 440 9.33 -0.44 21.82
CA LEU A 440 9.06 0.65 20.88
C LEU A 440 9.10 0.10 19.46
N ASP A 441 8.01 0.26 18.70
CA ASP A 441 7.99 -0.11 17.27
C ASP A 441 8.96 0.82 16.51
N ASP A 442 9.52 0.38 15.38
CA ASP A 442 10.54 1.16 14.66
C ASP A 442 9.97 2.39 13.93
N ASP A 443 8.66 2.50 13.87
CA ASP A 443 7.89 3.58 13.27
C ASP A 443 7.31 4.56 14.32
N VAL A 444 7.98 4.71 15.46
CA VAL A 444 7.63 5.71 16.47
C VAL A 444 8.63 6.84 16.60
N VAL A 445 8.18 7.96 17.16
CA VAL A 445 9.02 9.10 17.54
C VAL A 445 8.66 9.52 18.96
N VAL A 446 9.65 9.57 19.84
CA VAL A 446 9.48 10.00 21.23
C VAL A 446 9.69 11.52 21.33
N GLN A 447 8.78 12.20 22.03
CA GLN A 447 8.77 13.64 22.25
C GLN A 447 8.85 14.05 23.72
N GLN A 448 8.70 13.10 24.64
CA GLN A 448 8.76 13.34 26.08
C GLN A 448 9.48 12.19 26.78
N ASP A 449 9.98 12.47 27.98
CA ASP A 449 10.64 11.48 28.82
C ASP A 449 9.71 10.30 29.16
N LEU A 450 10.20 9.08 28.97
CA LEU A 450 9.44 7.85 29.18
C LEU A 450 9.72 7.21 30.56
N SER A 451 10.53 7.83 31.43
CA SER A 451 11.00 7.19 32.66
C SER A 451 9.85 6.83 33.62
N ALA A 452 8.76 7.61 33.60
CA ALA A 452 7.59 7.36 34.42
C ALA A 452 6.94 5.97 34.16
N LEU A 453 7.11 5.41 32.97
CA LEU A 453 6.58 4.08 32.60
C LEU A 453 7.17 2.95 33.45
N TRP A 454 8.41 3.11 33.95
CA TRP A 454 9.04 2.09 34.80
C TRP A 454 8.34 1.93 36.15
N SER A 455 7.80 3.02 36.68
CA SER A 455 7.05 3.08 37.94
C SER A 455 5.56 2.75 37.79
N LEU A 456 5.09 2.48 36.57
CA LEU A 456 3.69 2.21 36.30
C LEU A 456 3.21 0.94 37.02
N ASN A 457 2.14 1.07 37.80
CA ASN A 457 1.43 -0.07 38.38
C ASN A 457 0.38 -0.58 37.38
N MET A 458 0.68 -1.69 36.73
CA MET A 458 -0.20 -2.32 35.73
C MET A 458 -1.30 -3.21 36.35
N GLY A 459 -1.43 -3.26 37.68
CA GLY A 459 -2.50 -4.03 38.34
C GLY A 459 -2.43 -5.53 38.09
N GLY A 460 -1.23 -6.09 37.95
CA GLY A 460 -0.99 -7.51 37.67
C GLY A 460 -1.23 -7.95 36.22
N LYS A 461 -1.46 -6.99 35.31
CA LYS A 461 -1.53 -7.19 33.86
C LYS A 461 -0.13 -7.38 33.27
N VAL A 462 -0.04 -8.12 32.18
CA VAL A 462 1.24 -8.48 31.53
C VAL A 462 1.82 -7.31 30.74
N THR A 463 0.96 -6.55 30.04
CA THR A 463 1.41 -5.47 29.15
C THR A 463 0.57 -4.22 29.31
N GLY A 464 1.23 -3.07 29.37
CA GLY A 464 0.62 -1.75 29.26
C GLY A 464 0.67 -1.29 27.81
N ALA A 465 -0.47 -1.04 27.19
CA ALA A 465 -0.57 -0.63 25.79
C ALA A 465 -1.66 0.42 25.58
N ILE A 466 -1.64 1.11 24.43
CA ILE A 466 -2.69 2.06 24.07
C ILE A 466 -3.96 1.32 23.63
N GLU A 467 -5.12 1.73 24.14
CA GLU A 467 -6.41 1.22 23.68
C GLU A 467 -6.94 2.00 22.48
N ILE A 468 -7.32 1.27 21.43
CA ILE A 468 -7.99 1.76 20.24
C ILE A 468 -9.46 1.41 20.30
N CYS A 469 -10.28 2.40 20.66
CA CYS A 469 -11.73 2.27 20.70
C CYS A 469 -12.42 2.64 19.37
N SER A 470 -11.67 3.19 18.40
CA SER A 470 -12.19 3.44 17.04
C SER A 470 -12.45 2.15 16.28
N VAL A 471 -11.76 1.06 16.67
CA VAL A 471 -11.97 -0.29 16.18
C VAL A 471 -12.58 -1.13 17.30
N LYS A 472 -13.82 -1.57 17.10
CA LYS A 472 -14.51 -2.46 18.04
C LYS A 472 -14.24 -3.92 17.68
N MET A 473 -14.26 -4.80 18.68
CA MET A 473 -14.05 -6.25 18.45
C MET A 473 -15.04 -6.87 17.46
N ASP A 474 -16.27 -6.36 17.37
CA ASP A 474 -17.25 -6.84 16.38
C ASP A 474 -16.90 -6.48 14.94
N GLN A 475 -16.16 -5.38 14.72
CA GLN A 475 -15.61 -5.01 13.42
C GLN A 475 -14.42 -5.90 13.02
N LEU A 476 -13.73 -6.50 13.99
CA LEU A 476 -12.68 -7.48 13.74
C LEU A 476 -13.25 -8.89 13.50
N ARG A 477 -14.56 -9.13 13.61
CA ARG A 477 -15.20 -10.45 13.47
C ARG A 477 -14.82 -11.19 12.20
N SER A 478 -14.60 -10.49 11.08
CA SER A 478 -14.13 -11.11 9.82
C SER A 478 -12.77 -11.78 9.94
N TYR A 479 -11.92 -11.30 10.85
CA TYR A 479 -10.61 -11.86 11.17
C TYR A 479 -10.68 -12.83 12.35
N LEU A 480 -11.62 -12.61 13.28
CA LEU A 480 -11.70 -13.31 14.56
C LEU A 480 -12.62 -14.52 14.57
N GLY A 481 -13.49 -14.73 13.58
CA GLY A 481 -14.45 -15.84 13.58
C GLY A 481 -15.53 -15.72 14.68
N ASP A 482 -16.20 -16.83 15.01
CA ASP A 482 -17.27 -16.88 16.02
C ASP A 482 -16.75 -17.02 17.47
N HIS A 483 -15.60 -16.41 17.78
CA HIS A 483 -15.07 -16.38 19.14
C HIS A 483 -15.84 -15.37 20.00
N SER A 484 -16.10 -15.72 21.27
CA SER A 484 -16.89 -14.94 22.21
C SER A 484 -16.11 -13.77 22.81
N PHE A 485 -15.86 -12.73 22.01
CA PHE A 485 -15.36 -11.45 22.51
C PHE A 485 -16.50 -10.57 23.02
N GLN A 486 -16.21 -9.72 24.01
CA GLN A 486 -17.16 -8.68 24.40
C GLN A 486 -17.33 -7.69 23.24
N LYS A 487 -18.56 -7.59 22.71
CA LYS A 487 -18.87 -6.88 21.46
C LYS A 487 -18.43 -5.41 21.42
N HIS A 488 -18.24 -4.79 22.59
CA HIS A 488 -17.95 -3.37 22.72
C HIS A 488 -16.65 -3.06 23.47
N SER A 489 -15.78 -4.05 23.68
CA SER A 489 -14.44 -3.78 24.23
C SER A 489 -13.56 -3.09 23.17
N CYS A 490 -12.71 -2.16 23.62
CA CYS A 490 -11.69 -1.56 22.78
C CYS A 490 -10.62 -2.62 22.44
N SER A 491 -9.99 -2.47 21.26
CA SER A 491 -8.77 -3.21 20.96
C SER A 491 -7.57 -2.49 21.60
N TRP A 492 -6.41 -3.11 21.56
CA TRP A 492 -5.12 -2.47 21.87
C TRP A 492 -4.22 -2.46 20.64
N MET A 493 -3.12 -1.72 20.70
CA MET A 493 -2.13 -1.62 19.62
C MET A 493 -0.71 -1.65 20.14
N SER A 494 0.22 -2.22 19.36
CA SER A 494 1.66 -2.04 19.56
C SER A 494 2.10 -0.60 19.23
N GLY A 495 3.41 -0.31 19.30
CA GLY A 495 3.96 1.04 19.16
C GLY A 495 4.73 1.47 20.40
N LEU A 496 4.04 1.51 21.54
CA LEU A 496 4.62 1.70 22.87
C LEU A 496 3.97 0.69 23.81
N ASN A 497 4.76 -0.24 24.32
CA ASN A 497 4.27 -1.27 25.22
C ASN A 497 5.19 -1.42 26.42
N VAL A 498 4.63 -1.39 27.63
CA VAL A 498 5.35 -1.71 28.87
C VAL A 498 5.11 -3.18 29.19
N ILE A 499 6.12 -4.02 29.16
CA ILE A 499 5.97 -5.46 29.30
C ILE A 499 6.57 -5.92 30.63
N ASP A 500 5.76 -6.60 31.44
CA ASP A 500 6.21 -7.36 32.61
C ASP A 500 6.59 -8.78 32.17
N LEU A 501 7.89 -8.99 31.98
CA LEU A 501 8.46 -10.27 31.54
C LEU A 501 8.36 -11.35 32.62
N ALA A 502 8.38 -10.98 33.91
CA ALA A 502 8.16 -11.93 34.98
C ALA A 502 6.75 -12.49 34.92
N ARG A 503 5.74 -11.61 34.82
CA ARG A 503 4.34 -12.01 34.66
C ARG A 503 4.08 -12.75 33.35
N TRP A 504 4.75 -12.35 32.27
CA TRP A 504 4.68 -13.03 30.98
C TRP A 504 5.12 -14.49 31.08
N ARG A 505 6.21 -14.75 31.81
CA ARG A 505 6.72 -16.11 32.10
C ARG A 505 5.76 -16.87 33.01
N ASP A 506 5.31 -16.27 34.11
CA ASP A 506 4.41 -16.91 35.09
C ASP A 506 3.08 -17.39 34.48
N LEU A 507 2.60 -16.70 33.44
CA LEU A 507 1.34 -17.01 32.77
C LEU A 507 1.52 -17.78 31.44
N ASP A 508 2.75 -18.19 31.11
CA ASP A 508 3.07 -18.93 29.89
C ASP A 508 2.47 -18.30 28.61
N ILE A 509 2.55 -16.97 28.52
CA ILE A 509 1.93 -16.18 27.44
C ILE A 509 2.44 -16.63 26.06
N SER A 510 3.75 -16.87 25.94
CA SER A 510 4.34 -17.37 24.70
C SER A 510 3.83 -18.77 24.33
N GLU A 511 3.72 -19.71 25.28
CA GLU A 511 3.22 -21.05 25.00
C GLU A 511 1.76 -21.02 24.53
N THR A 512 0.92 -20.23 25.23
CA THR A 512 -0.48 -20.01 24.87
C THR A 512 -0.61 -19.48 23.44
N TYR A 513 0.20 -18.48 23.09
CA TYR A 513 0.22 -17.93 21.74
C TYR A 513 0.58 -18.98 20.67
N TRP A 514 1.68 -19.71 20.86
CA TRP A 514 2.13 -20.71 19.88
C TRP A 514 1.14 -21.86 19.71
N LYS A 515 0.46 -22.25 20.80
CA LYS A 515 -0.65 -23.21 20.75
C LYS A 515 -1.80 -22.70 19.88
N LEU A 516 -2.24 -21.46 20.09
CA LEU A 516 -3.32 -20.84 19.32
C LEU A 516 -2.96 -20.69 17.83
N VAL A 517 -1.73 -20.24 17.53
CA VAL A 517 -1.24 -20.15 16.14
C VAL A 517 -1.29 -21.52 15.47
N LYS A 518 -0.85 -22.60 16.16
CA LYS A 518 -0.85 -23.97 15.64
C LYS A 518 -2.26 -24.53 15.43
N GLU A 519 -3.20 -24.21 16.31
CA GLU A 519 -4.60 -24.63 16.19
C GLU A 519 -5.34 -23.89 15.07
N GLN A 520 -4.95 -22.64 14.79
CA GLN A 520 -5.63 -21.76 13.84
C GLN A 520 -4.96 -21.65 12.46
N VAL A 521 -3.99 -22.52 12.14
CA VAL A 521 -3.29 -22.54 10.84
C VAL A 521 -4.25 -22.66 9.63
N SER A 522 -5.50 -23.09 9.84
CA SER A 522 -6.53 -23.11 8.80
C SER A 522 -7.06 -21.72 8.39
N MET A 523 -6.92 -20.68 9.22
CA MET A 523 -7.38 -19.31 8.97
C MET A 523 -6.24 -18.40 8.49
N LYS A 524 -5.90 -18.53 7.20
CA LYS A 524 -4.63 -18.07 6.59
C LYS A 524 -4.28 -16.57 6.60
N GLU A 525 -5.13 -15.65 7.08
CA GLU A 525 -4.80 -14.21 7.14
C GLU A 525 -5.24 -13.49 8.43
N GLY A 526 -5.78 -14.21 9.41
CA GLY A 526 -6.24 -13.64 10.70
C GLY A 526 -5.75 -14.40 11.93
N SER A 527 -5.09 -15.54 11.76
CA SER A 527 -4.67 -16.41 12.87
C SER A 527 -3.73 -15.72 13.85
N ALA A 528 -2.78 -14.91 13.37
CA ALA A 528 -1.86 -14.16 14.24
C ALA A 528 -2.58 -13.06 15.04
N LEU A 529 -3.53 -12.34 14.42
CA LEU A 529 -4.34 -11.34 15.11
C LEU A 529 -5.24 -11.99 16.16
N LEU A 530 -5.95 -13.04 15.78
CA LEU A 530 -6.83 -13.76 16.66
C LEU A 530 -6.05 -14.39 17.83
N ALA A 531 -4.93 -15.07 17.56
CA ALA A 531 -4.07 -15.61 18.59
C ALA A 531 -3.58 -14.51 19.54
N THR A 532 -3.12 -13.37 19.01
CA THR A 532 -2.65 -12.24 19.83
C THR A 532 -3.75 -11.68 20.72
N LEU A 533 -4.95 -11.42 20.18
CA LEU A 533 -6.07 -10.88 20.94
C LEU A 533 -6.58 -11.86 22.00
N LEU A 534 -6.59 -13.16 21.73
CA LEU A 534 -6.95 -14.20 22.70
C LEU A 534 -5.89 -14.34 23.79
N THR A 535 -4.61 -14.38 23.43
CA THR A 535 -3.50 -14.50 24.37
C THR A 535 -3.47 -13.35 25.38
N PHE A 536 -3.80 -12.14 24.94
CA PHE A 536 -3.81 -10.96 25.81
C PHE A 536 -5.18 -10.61 26.38
N GLN A 537 -6.16 -11.50 26.26
CA GLN A 537 -7.48 -11.26 26.84
C GLN A 537 -7.35 -11.04 28.36
N ASP A 538 -7.86 -9.90 28.83
CA ASP A 538 -7.74 -9.46 30.23
C ASP A 538 -6.30 -9.34 30.75
N GLN A 539 -5.29 -9.25 29.88
CA GLN A 539 -3.88 -9.06 30.23
C GLN A 539 -3.31 -7.69 29.82
N ILE A 540 -4.14 -6.82 29.25
CA ILE A 540 -3.79 -5.45 28.88
C ILE A 540 -4.12 -4.48 30.02
N TYR A 541 -3.18 -3.59 30.33
CA TYR A 541 -3.40 -2.36 31.07
C TYR A 541 -3.50 -1.19 30.08
N ALA A 542 -4.60 -0.45 30.11
CA ALA A 542 -4.83 0.68 29.22
C ALA A 542 -3.96 1.88 29.62
N LEU A 543 -3.00 2.25 28.76
CA LEU A 543 -2.24 3.49 28.92
C LEU A 543 -3.13 4.71 28.62
N ASP A 544 -2.87 5.81 29.34
CA ASP A 544 -3.53 7.08 29.04
C ASP A 544 -3.23 7.52 27.60
N ARG A 545 -4.22 8.12 26.93
CA ARG A 545 -4.12 8.59 25.54
C ARG A 545 -3.06 9.68 25.34
N VAL A 546 -2.60 10.34 26.40
CA VAL A 546 -1.48 11.30 26.30
C VAL A 546 -0.15 10.62 25.96
N TRP A 547 -0.02 9.31 26.19
CA TRP A 547 1.23 8.58 25.91
C TRP A 547 1.49 8.42 24.42
N VAL A 548 0.46 8.08 23.64
CA VAL A 548 0.63 7.72 22.22
C VAL A 548 -0.43 8.41 21.37
N LEU A 549 0.01 9.17 20.36
CA LEU A 549 -0.84 9.58 19.25
C LEU A 549 -0.52 8.73 18.03
N SER A 550 -1.54 8.04 17.54
CA SER A 550 -1.47 7.16 16.38
C SER A 550 -2.14 7.80 15.16
N GLY A 551 -1.78 7.33 13.97
CA GLY A 551 -2.38 7.73 12.71
C GLY A 551 -1.42 8.40 11.73
N LEU A 552 -0.17 8.68 12.14
CA LEU A 552 0.74 9.48 11.31
C LEU A 552 1.14 8.76 9.99
N GLY A 553 0.93 7.44 9.91
CA GLY A 553 1.16 6.64 8.70
C GLY A 553 -0.08 6.48 7.79
N HIS A 554 -1.23 7.08 8.10
CA HIS A 554 -2.42 6.97 7.26
C HIS A 554 -3.44 8.13 7.31
N ASP A 555 -3.41 8.98 8.34
CA ASP A 555 -4.43 10.00 8.59
C ASP A 555 -3.93 11.42 8.32
N TYR A 556 -4.41 12.03 7.23
CA TYR A 556 -4.11 13.42 6.87
C TYR A 556 -4.84 14.46 7.74
N GLY A 557 -5.70 14.06 8.67
CA GLY A 557 -6.56 14.93 9.48
C GLY A 557 -6.13 15.12 10.94
N LEU A 558 -4.96 14.61 11.36
CA LEU A 558 -4.55 14.72 12.77
C LEU A 558 -4.38 16.16 13.24
N ASP A 559 -4.88 16.43 14.45
CA ASP A 559 -4.78 17.72 15.12
C ASP A 559 -3.33 18.04 15.53
N ILE A 560 -2.89 19.26 15.21
CA ILE A 560 -1.52 19.72 15.48
C ILE A 560 -1.27 19.83 16.99
N GLU A 561 -2.26 20.26 17.77
CA GLU A 561 -2.10 20.37 19.23
C GLU A 561 -2.02 18.98 19.89
N GLY A 562 -2.78 18.00 19.38
CA GLY A 562 -2.60 16.59 19.73
C GLY A 562 -1.17 16.10 19.45
N ILE A 563 -0.64 16.38 18.26
CA ILE A 563 0.74 15.98 17.89
C ILE A 563 1.77 16.59 18.86
N LYS A 564 1.64 17.87 19.21
CA LYS A 564 2.58 18.52 20.14
C LYS A 564 2.53 17.96 21.57
N LYS A 565 1.37 17.50 22.02
CA LYS A 565 1.15 17.06 23.41
C LYS A 565 1.47 15.59 23.66
N ALA A 566 1.44 14.75 22.63
CA ALA A 566 1.67 13.32 22.79
C ALA A 566 3.13 13.01 23.13
N ALA A 567 3.35 12.10 24.09
CA ALA A 567 4.69 11.65 24.46
C ALA A 567 5.36 10.84 23.34
N VAL A 568 4.58 10.05 22.60
CA VAL A 568 5.04 9.24 21.47
C VAL A 568 4.11 9.46 20.27
N LEU A 569 4.70 9.66 19.10
CA LEU A 569 4.02 9.70 17.82
C LEU A 569 4.21 8.35 17.11
N HIS A 570 3.12 7.71 16.71
CA HIS A 570 3.16 6.40 16.05
C HIS A 570 2.72 6.55 14.59
N TYR A 571 3.62 6.19 13.66
CA TYR A 571 3.39 6.22 12.21
C TYR A 571 2.75 4.92 11.72
N ASN A 572 1.78 4.38 12.47
CA ASN A 572 1.04 3.19 12.07
C ASN A 572 0.29 3.41 10.75
N GLY A 573 0.40 2.45 9.86
CA GLY A 573 -0.10 2.49 8.48
C GLY A 573 1.00 2.57 7.43
N ASN A 574 0.59 2.54 6.17
CA ASN A 574 1.50 2.32 5.04
C ASN A 574 2.43 3.52 4.71
N MET A 575 2.05 4.76 5.03
CA MET A 575 2.78 5.97 4.62
C MET A 575 3.87 6.34 5.64
N LYS A 576 4.85 5.44 5.79
CA LYS A 576 5.98 5.59 6.73
C LYS A 576 6.85 6.81 6.40
N PRO A 577 7.48 7.46 7.39
CA PRO A 577 8.18 8.73 7.19
C PRO A 577 9.46 8.62 6.36
N TRP A 578 10.09 7.44 6.29
CA TRP A 578 11.25 7.16 5.45
C TRP A 578 10.91 6.82 3.99
N LEU A 579 9.63 6.81 3.62
CA LEU A 579 9.18 6.57 2.26
C LEU A 579 8.90 7.90 1.54
N ASP A 580 9.01 7.89 0.21
CA ASP A 580 8.61 9.01 -0.63
C ASP A 580 7.10 9.29 -0.51
N LEU A 581 6.31 8.23 -0.32
CA LEU A 581 4.86 8.29 -0.11
C LEU A 581 4.45 8.65 1.33
N GLY A 582 5.40 8.90 2.22
CA GLY A 582 5.11 9.34 3.59
C GLY A 582 4.41 10.70 3.62
N ILE A 583 3.48 10.91 4.56
CA ILE A 583 2.69 12.14 4.65
C ILE A 583 3.63 13.36 4.90
N PRO A 584 3.76 14.31 3.95
CA PRO A 584 4.81 15.33 4.00
C PRO A 584 4.82 16.15 5.28
N LYS A 585 3.65 16.58 5.77
CA LYS A 585 3.52 17.39 6.99
C LYS A 585 3.96 16.69 8.28
N TYR A 586 4.00 15.35 8.30
CA TYR A 586 4.43 14.60 9.47
C TYR A 586 5.89 14.16 9.39
N LYS A 587 6.47 14.07 8.18
CA LYS A 587 7.88 13.69 7.98
C LYS A 587 8.84 14.58 8.77
N GLU A 588 8.52 15.85 8.96
CA GLU A 588 9.34 16.80 9.73
C GLU A 588 9.57 16.38 11.18
N TYR A 589 8.57 15.77 11.84
CA TYR A 589 8.72 15.30 13.23
C TYR A 589 9.69 14.12 13.34
N TRP A 590 9.88 13.35 12.27
CA TRP A 590 10.82 12.23 12.18
C TRP A 590 12.19 12.69 11.68
N LYS A 591 12.24 13.52 10.61
CA LYS A 591 13.46 14.01 9.98
C LYS A 591 14.38 14.77 10.93
N LYS A 592 13.83 15.50 11.91
CA LYS A 592 14.63 16.28 12.89
C LYS A 592 15.58 15.44 13.75
N PHE A 593 15.42 14.12 13.80
CA PHE A 593 16.30 13.19 14.53
C PHE A 593 17.33 12.49 13.64
N LEU A 594 17.37 12.80 12.34
CA LEU A 594 18.41 12.33 11.44
C LEU A 594 19.69 13.15 11.63
N ASN A 595 20.83 12.46 11.59
CA ASN A 595 22.11 13.15 11.52
C ASN A 595 22.39 13.60 10.08
N HIS A 596 21.95 14.81 9.72
CA HIS A 596 22.12 15.33 8.36
C HIS A 596 23.58 15.51 7.92
N GLU A 597 24.52 15.56 8.87
CA GLU A 597 25.96 15.66 8.62
C GLU A 597 26.61 14.29 8.35
N ASP A 598 25.87 13.20 8.52
CA ASP A 598 26.39 11.86 8.29
C ASP A 598 26.67 11.60 6.81
N GLN A 599 27.93 11.21 6.53
CA GLN A 599 28.42 10.99 5.19
C GLN A 599 27.66 9.87 4.45
N TYR A 600 27.31 8.77 5.13
CA TYR A 600 26.60 7.66 4.49
C TYR A 600 25.17 8.05 4.11
N LEU A 601 24.51 8.86 4.95
CA LEU A 601 23.16 9.37 4.64
C LEU A 601 23.17 10.30 3.43
N SER A 602 24.16 11.17 3.31
CA SER A 602 24.34 12.04 2.15
C SER A 602 24.62 11.22 0.88
N GLU A 603 25.61 10.32 0.92
CA GLU A 603 26.06 9.59 -0.26
C GLU A 603 25.01 8.58 -0.77
N CYS A 604 24.15 8.07 0.10
CA CYS A 604 23.03 7.21 -0.27
C CYS A 604 21.71 7.98 -0.51
N ASN A 605 21.72 9.32 -0.52
CA ASN A 605 20.54 10.18 -0.71
C ASN A 605 19.40 9.87 0.29
N VAL A 606 19.72 9.55 1.54
CA VAL A 606 18.73 9.33 2.62
C VAL A 606 18.17 10.67 3.12
N ASN A 607 18.99 11.72 3.12
CA ASN A 607 18.63 13.05 3.63
C ASN A 607 17.69 13.87 2.70
N ARG A 608 17.29 13.35 1.55
CA ARG A 608 16.45 14.09 0.59
C ARG A 608 15.01 14.28 1.04
#